data_AF-I2GTX9-F1
#
_entry.id   AF-I2GTX9-F1
#
_cell.length_a   1.000
_cell.length_b   1.000
_cell.length_c   1.000
_cell.angle_alpha   90.00
_cell.angle_beta   90.00
_cell.angle_gamma   90.00
#
_symmetry.space_group_name_H-M   'P 1'
#
loop_
_entity.id
_entity.type
_entity.pdbx_description
1 polymer ?
#
loop_
_entity_poly.entity_id
_entity_poly.type
_entity_poly.pdbx_seq_one_letter_code
_entity_poly.pdbx_strand_id
1 'polypeptide(L)'
;MESTASMKSTGHTVAFESPLNFEYSSGFTVPISDLAKSEMELFTPNGELCETEQGLIEWVYNVGTADEDVVHIGVSWEGWALVDYDGVFELPSQAIPLLEKAGVQVGPDFRPEPE
;
A
#
# COMPACT_ATOMS: atom_id res chain seq x y z
N MET A 1 -7.44 17.76 -22.19
CA MET A 1 -6.87 16.42 -22.40
C MET A 1 -6.26 16.04 -21.08
N GLU A 2 -6.98 15.30 -20.25
CA GLU A 2 -6.40 14.68 -19.06
C GLU A 2 -5.60 13.48 -19.55
N SER A 3 -4.27 13.61 -19.57
CA SER A 3 -3.42 12.43 -19.72
C SER A 3 -3.59 11.63 -18.43
N THR A 4 -4.37 10.55 -18.47
CA THR A 4 -4.27 9.48 -17.49
C THR A 4 -2.86 8.92 -17.61
N ALA A 5 -1.95 9.40 -16.78
CA ALA A 5 -0.63 8.80 -16.65
C ALA A 5 -0.86 7.35 -16.23
N SER A 6 -0.59 6.40 -17.13
CA SER A 6 -0.67 4.99 -16.81
C SER A 6 0.42 4.69 -15.78
N MET A 7 0.01 4.27 -14.59
CA MET A 7 0.95 3.71 -13.62
C MET A 7 1.61 2.46 -14.23
N LYS A 8 2.89 2.27 -13.93
CA LYS A 8 3.70 1.14 -14.40
C LYS A 8 4.35 0.46 -13.21
N SER A 9 4.41 -0.86 -13.28
CA SER A 9 5.04 -1.71 -12.28
C SER A 9 6.49 -1.30 -12.06
N THR A 10 6.90 -1.25 -10.79
CA THR A 10 8.31 -1.15 -10.41
C THR A 10 8.97 -2.53 -10.21
N GLY A 11 8.17 -3.61 -10.22
CA GLY A 11 8.61 -4.96 -9.88
C GLY A 11 8.84 -5.23 -8.40
N HIS A 12 8.62 -4.24 -7.53
CA HIS A 12 8.68 -4.41 -6.08
C HIS A 12 7.35 -4.98 -5.58
N THR A 13 7.40 -6.17 -5.01
CA THR A 13 6.22 -6.84 -4.44
C THR A 13 6.49 -7.37 -3.02
N VAL A 14 5.41 -7.56 -2.26
CA VAL A 14 5.42 -8.29 -0.99
C VAL A 14 4.14 -9.12 -0.87
N ALA A 15 4.30 -10.40 -0.54
CA ALA A 15 3.20 -11.29 -0.20
C ALA A 15 3.22 -11.57 1.29
N PHE A 16 2.06 -11.61 1.92
CA PHE A 16 1.90 -11.86 3.34
C PHE A 16 0.52 -12.44 3.66
N GLU A 17 0.40 -13.00 4.86
CA GLU A 17 -0.89 -13.36 5.45
C GLU A 17 -1.11 -12.48 6.67
N SER A 18 -2.30 -11.90 6.80
CA SER A 18 -2.67 -11.08 7.94
C SER A 18 -4.16 -11.16 8.22
N PRO A 19 -4.59 -10.85 9.46
CA PRO A 19 -5.98 -10.54 9.68
C PRO A 19 -6.40 -9.33 8.85
N LEU A 20 -7.65 -9.35 8.37
CA LEU A 20 -8.31 -8.22 7.72
C LEU A 20 -9.55 -7.86 8.51
N ASN A 21 -9.68 -6.57 8.83
CA ASN A 21 -10.84 -6.00 9.49
C ASN A 21 -11.43 -4.92 8.58
N PHE A 22 -12.75 -4.86 8.48
CA PHE A 22 -13.44 -3.71 7.91
C PHE A 22 -13.66 -2.67 9.01
N GLU A 23 -13.20 -1.45 8.81
CA GLU A 23 -13.47 -0.33 9.72
C GLU A 23 -14.56 0.58 9.18
N TYR A 24 -15.56 0.88 10.02
CA TYR A 24 -16.56 1.89 9.74
C TYR A 24 -16.09 3.26 10.26
N SER A 25 -16.59 4.34 9.67
CA SER A 25 -16.31 5.72 10.11
C SER A 25 -16.71 6.02 11.57
N SER A 26 -17.42 5.11 12.23
CA SER A 26 -17.69 5.13 13.67
C SER A 26 -16.56 4.58 14.55
N GLY A 27 -15.46 4.10 13.97
CA GLY A 27 -14.39 3.35 14.65
C GLY A 27 -14.78 1.93 15.05
N PHE A 28 -15.86 1.40 14.48
CA PHE A 28 -16.27 0.00 14.71
C PHE A 28 -15.56 -0.89 13.71
N THR A 29 -14.93 -1.96 14.18
CA THR A 29 -14.21 -2.92 13.33
C THR A 29 -14.93 -4.26 13.27
N VAL A 30 -15.02 -4.84 12.07
CA VAL A 30 -15.58 -6.18 11.84
C VAL A 30 -14.50 -7.07 11.23
N PRO A 31 -14.14 -8.20 11.87
CA PRO A 31 -13.19 -9.13 11.28
C PRO A 31 -13.77 -9.75 10.02
N ILE A 32 -13.02 -9.66 8.92
CA ILE A 32 -13.35 -10.30 7.64
C ILE A 32 -12.67 -11.67 7.55
N SER A 33 -11.39 -11.74 7.92
CA SER A 33 -10.59 -12.96 7.91
C SER A 33 -9.44 -12.85 8.90
N ASP A 34 -9.11 -13.94 9.58
CA ASP A 34 -7.92 -14.00 10.46
C ASP A 34 -6.62 -14.25 9.67
N LEU A 35 -6.74 -14.71 8.43
CA LEU A 35 -5.60 -15.14 7.60
C LEU A 35 -5.88 -14.89 6.12
N ALA A 36 -6.11 -13.62 5.76
CA ALA A 36 -6.26 -13.24 4.36
C ALA A 36 -4.91 -13.32 3.66
N LYS A 37 -4.90 -13.94 2.47
CA LYS A 37 -3.73 -13.96 1.61
C LYS A 37 -3.68 -12.65 0.85
N SER A 38 -2.57 -11.94 0.99
CA SER A 38 -2.37 -10.61 0.45
C SER A 38 -1.12 -10.53 -0.41
N GLU A 39 -1.20 -9.76 -1.48
CA GLU A 39 -0.07 -9.33 -2.29
C GLU A 39 -0.15 -7.82 -2.49
N MET A 40 0.98 -7.14 -2.29
CA MET A 40 1.13 -5.72 -2.60
C MET A 40 2.19 -5.52 -3.67
N GLU A 41 1.93 -4.60 -4.58
CA GLU A 41 2.87 -4.16 -5.60
C GLU A 41 2.94 -2.63 -5.66
N LEU A 42 4.16 -2.10 -5.84
CA LEU A 42 4.41 -0.68 -6.00
C LEU A 42 4.49 -0.29 -7.49
N PHE A 43 3.76 0.75 -7.86
CA PHE A 43 3.74 1.34 -9.19
C PHE A 43 4.16 2.80 -9.15
N THR A 44 4.71 3.29 -10.25
CA THR A 44 4.98 4.72 -10.47
C THR A 44 4.57 5.15 -11.88
N PRO A 45 4.48 6.46 -12.20
CA PRO A 45 4.06 6.92 -13.54
C PRO A 45 4.92 6.38 -14.71
N ASN A 46 6.17 6.02 -14.46
CA ASN A 46 7.13 5.55 -15.45
C ASN A 46 7.74 4.17 -15.13
N GLY A 47 7.44 3.58 -13.97
CA GLY A 47 8.01 2.30 -13.51
C GLY A 47 9.38 2.44 -12.86
N GLU A 48 9.88 3.67 -12.72
CA GLU A 48 11.17 3.99 -12.11
C GLU A 48 10.96 4.94 -10.93
N LEU A 49 11.55 4.62 -9.77
CA LEU A 49 11.36 5.41 -8.55
C LEU A 49 12.19 6.70 -8.52
N CYS A 50 13.33 6.72 -9.20
CA CYS A 50 14.29 7.84 -9.17
C CYS A 50 13.83 9.10 -9.92
N GLU A 51 12.80 8.98 -10.75
CA GLU A 51 12.30 10.04 -11.63
C GLU A 51 10.92 10.56 -11.20
N THR A 52 10.43 10.12 -10.05
CA THR A 52 9.11 10.47 -9.55
C THR A 52 9.12 10.65 -8.03
N GLU A 53 8.17 11.43 -7.54
CA GLU A 53 7.96 11.75 -6.12
C GLU A 53 6.63 11.14 -5.62
N GLN A 54 6.01 10.28 -6.44
CA GLN A 54 4.73 9.68 -6.13
C GLN A 54 4.62 8.26 -6.71
N GLY A 55 3.84 7.42 -6.03
CA GLY A 55 3.55 6.07 -6.45
C GLY A 55 2.15 5.62 -6.02
N LEU A 56 1.83 4.40 -6.42
CA LEU A 56 0.60 3.73 -6.08
C LEU A 56 0.95 2.34 -5.58
N ILE A 57 0.47 1.98 -4.40
CA ILE A 57 0.46 0.59 -3.94
C ILE A 57 -0.87 0.00 -4.35
N GLU A 58 -0.82 -1.08 -5.13
CA GLU A 58 -1.97 -1.96 -5.34
C GLU A 58 -1.87 -3.09 -4.32
N TRP A 59 -2.95 -3.29 -3.56
CA TRP A 59 -3.09 -4.37 -2.60
C TRP A 59 -4.21 -5.29 -3.05
N VAL A 60 -3.83 -6.49 -3.48
CA VAL A 60 -4.75 -7.57 -3.81
C VAL A 60 -4.86 -8.49 -2.59
N TYR A 61 -6.08 -8.79 -2.16
CA TYR A 61 -6.30 -9.76 -1.08
C TYR A 61 -7.44 -10.72 -1.37
N ASN A 62 -7.34 -11.92 -0.78
CA ASN A 62 -8.35 -12.96 -0.87
C ASN A 62 -8.74 -13.44 0.53
N VAL A 63 -10.05 -13.45 0.80
CA VAL A 63 -10.64 -13.84 2.09
C VAL A 63 -11.33 -15.21 2.03
N GLY A 64 -10.86 -16.09 1.14
CA GLY A 64 -11.42 -17.43 0.93
C GLY A 64 -12.63 -17.46 -0.02
N THR A 65 -12.87 -16.36 -0.74
CA THR A 65 -13.86 -16.22 -1.80
C THR A 65 -13.26 -16.55 -3.17
N ALA A 66 -14.13 -16.79 -4.16
CA ALA A 66 -13.68 -16.98 -5.54
C ALA A 66 -13.11 -15.71 -6.17
N ASP A 67 -13.55 -14.54 -5.68
CA ASP A 67 -13.13 -13.24 -6.16
C ASP A 67 -12.01 -12.67 -5.26
N GLU A 68 -11.08 -11.95 -5.89
CA GLU A 68 -10.04 -11.15 -5.25
C GLU A 68 -10.52 -9.71 -5.14
N ASP A 69 -10.24 -9.08 -3.99
CA ASP A 69 -10.49 -7.66 -3.78
C ASP A 69 -9.19 -6.87 -4.02
N VAL A 70 -9.33 -5.64 -4.53
CA VAL A 70 -8.20 -4.76 -4.85
C VAL A 70 -8.40 -3.40 -4.20
N VAL A 71 -7.38 -2.94 -3.48
CA VAL A 71 -7.32 -1.61 -2.86
C VAL A 71 -6.11 -0.86 -3.40
N HIS A 72 -6.27 0.43 -3.65
CA HIS A 72 -5.20 1.32 -4.09
C HIS A 72 -4.86 2.34 -3.03
N ILE A 73 -3.57 2.53 -2.77
CA ILE A 73 -3.05 3.51 -1.80
C ILE A 73 -2.04 4.38 -2.52
N GLY A 74 -2.33 5.68 -2.66
CA GLY A 74 -1.39 6.67 -3.15
C GLY A 74 -0.29 6.91 -2.12
N VAL A 75 0.94 7.05 -2.56
CA VAL A 75 2.09 7.35 -1.69
C VAL A 75 2.92 8.45 -2.33
N SER A 76 3.47 9.36 -1.51
CA SER A 76 4.31 10.47 -1.98
C SER A 76 5.58 10.57 -1.15
N TRP A 77 6.71 10.88 -1.81
CA TRP A 77 8.01 11.00 -1.17
C TRP A 77 8.82 12.19 -1.70
N GLU A 78 9.61 12.81 -0.82
CA GLU A 78 10.55 13.87 -1.18
C GLU A 78 11.97 13.41 -0.87
N GLY A 79 12.86 13.44 -1.87
CA GLY A 79 14.26 13.02 -1.67
C GLY A 79 14.39 11.61 -1.09
N TRP A 80 13.49 10.70 -1.48
CA TRP A 80 13.33 9.33 -0.98
C TRP A 80 12.71 9.19 0.42
N ALA A 81 12.35 10.26 1.12
CA ALA A 81 11.61 10.17 2.37
C ALA A 81 10.09 10.14 2.10
N LEU A 82 9.37 9.15 2.62
CA LEU A 82 7.91 9.12 2.57
C LEU A 82 7.38 10.34 3.34
N VAL A 83 6.56 11.16 2.69
CA VAL A 83 6.00 12.39 3.27
C VAL A 83 4.48 12.36 3.39
N ASP A 84 3.81 11.55 2.58
CA ASP A 84 2.34 11.46 2.60
C ASP A 84 1.84 10.14 1.99
N TYR A 85 0.60 9.79 2.32
CA TYR A 85 -0.15 8.74 1.64
C TYR A 85 -1.63 9.10 1.57
N ASP A 86 -2.27 8.72 0.48
CA ASP A 86 -3.71 8.90 0.26
C ASP A 86 -4.34 7.52 0.10
N GLY A 87 -5.09 7.10 1.12
CA GLY A 87 -5.76 5.82 1.15
C GLY A 87 -7.05 5.90 1.94
N VAL A 88 -7.94 4.94 1.71
CA VAL A 88 -9.16 4.78 2.51
C VAL A 88 -8.85 4.32 3.94
N PHE A 89 -7.66 3.73 4.14
CA PHE A 89 -7.20 3.16 5.39
C PHE A 89 -5.86 3.76 5.80
N GLU A 90 -5.49 3.61 7.08
CA GLU A 90 -4.13 3.83 7.53
C GLU A 90 -3.15 3.00 6.70
N LEU A 91 -1.92 3.52 6.51
CA LEU A 91 -0.89 2.82 5.75
C LEU A 91 -0.61 1.45 6.40
N PRO A 92 -0.85 0.33 5.70
CA PRO A 92 -0.63 -0.99 6.27
C PRO A 92 0.83 -1.19 6.66
N SER A 93 1.10 -1.82 7.80
CA SER A 93 2.48 -2.07 8.26
C SER A 93 3.33 -2.84 7.25
N GLN A 94 2.69 -3.64 6.38
CA GLN A 94 3.32 -4.42 5.31
C GLN A 94 3.71 -3.57 4.09
N ALA A 95 3.14 -2.37 3.93
CA ALA A 95 3.58 -1.40 2.93
C ALA A 95 4.98 -0.83 3.28
N ILE A 96 5.34 -0.78 4.56
CA ILE A 96 6.64 -0.28 5.03
C ILE A 96 7.80 -1.08 4.42
N PRO A 97 7.90 -2.42 4.60
CA PRO A 97 8.99 -3.19 4.01
C PRO A 97 8.95 -3.20 2.48
N LEU A 98 7.79 -2.99 1.84
CA LEU A 98 7.70 -2.81 0.39
C LEU A 98 8.41 -1.53 -0.05
N LEU A 99 8.07 -0.40 0.58
CA LEU A 99 8.66 0.91 0.31
C LEU A 99 10.17 0.94 0.63
N GLU A 100 10.58 0.33 1.74
CA GLU A 100 12.01 0.24 2.11
C GLU A 100 12.83 -0.60 1.13
N LYS A 101 12.27 -1.71 0.61
CA LYS A 101 12.90 -2.50 -0.46
C LYS A 101 13.05 -1.73 -1.76
N ALA A 102 12.12 -0.80 -2.02
CA ALA A 102 12.16 0.13 -3.13
C ALA A 102 13.14 1.31 -2.89
N GLY A 103 13.72 1.44 -1.69
CA GLY A 103 14.66 2.50 -1.33
C GLY A 103 13.99 3.76 -0.78
N VAL A 104 12.67 3.74 -0.59
CA VAL A 104 11.94 4.82 0.09
C VAL A 104 12.11 4.68 1.61
N GLN A 105 12.51 5.75 2.26
CA GLN A 105 12.72 5.86 3.69
C GLN A 105 11.38 6.16 4.38
N VAL A 106 10.93 5.23 5.21
CA VAL A 106 9.67 5.38 5.96
C VAL A 106 9.96 5.86 7.38
N GLY A 107 9.56 7.10 7.68
CA GLY A 107 9.72 7.74 8.98
C GLY A 107 8.88 7.12 10.09
N PRO A 108 9.16 7.44 11.36
CA PRO A 108 8.45 6.89 12.51
C PRO A 108 6.94 7.22 12.52
N ASP A 109 6.55 8.37 11.97
CA ASP A 109 5.15 8.84 11.94
C ASP A 109 4.22 7.96 11.07
N PHE A 110 4.81 7.12 10.20
CA PHE A 110 4.09 6.19 9.33
C PHE A 110 4.15 4.74 9.83
N ARG A 111 4.74 4.52 11.01
CA ARG A 111 4.84 3.19 11.61
C ARG A 111 3.75 3.05 12.67
N PRO A 112 3.12 1.87 12.76
CA PRO A 112 2.25 1.59 13.90
C PRO A 112 3.05 1.72 15.19
N GLU A 113 2.44 2.27 16.24
CA GLU A 113 3.08 2.31 17.55
C GLU A 113 3.40 0.87 18.01
N PRO A 114 4.58 0.63 18.61
CA PRO A 114 4.89 -0.66 19.19
C PRO A 114 3.92 -0.93 20.34
N GLU A 115 3.14 -2.01 20.24
CA GLU A 115 2.30 -2.54 21.32
C GLU A 115 3.10 -3.00 22.55
#